data_AF-A0A5B6VVC6-F1
#
_entry.id   AF-A0A5B6VVC6-F1
#
_cell.length_a   1.000
_cell.length_b   1.000
_cell.length_c   1.000
_cell.angle_alpha   90.00
_cell.angle_beta   90.00
_cell.angle_gamma   90.00
#
_symmetry.space_group_name_H-M   'P 1'
#
loop_
_entity.id
_entity.type
_entity.pdbx_description
1 polymer ?
#
loop_
_entity_poly.entity_id
_entity_poly.type
_entity_poly.pdbx_seq_one_letter_code
_entity_poly.pdbx_strand_id
1 'polypeptide(L)'
;MQEGKVIAYDFRQLKSHEKKYPIHDLELAAIVFALKIRRHHLFSEKCHISTDHKSLKNLMSQKDLNLSQHRWLELLKDYDLA
;
A
#
# COMPACT_ATOMS: atom_id res chain seq x y z
N MET A 1 6.90 4.20 -12.12
CA MET A 1 7.31 4.32 -13.54
C MET A 1 8.62 5.06 -13.55
N GLN A 2 9.66 4.50 -14.16
CA GLN A 2 10.94 5.19 -14.31
C GLN A 2 10.98 5.70 -15.75
N GLU A 3 11.15 7.01 -15.93
CA GLU A 3 11.16 7.64 -17.26
C GLU A 3 9.90 7.35 -18.10
N GLY A 4 8.73 7.29 -17.45
CA GLY A 4 7.45 6.99 -18.11
C GLY A 4 7.24 5.54 -18.51
N LYS A 5 8.17 4.63 -18.18
CA LYS A 5 8.05 3.19 -18.45
C LYS A 5 7.66 2.41 -17.20
N VAL A 6 6.85 1.37 -17.39
CA VAL A 6 6.53 0.42 -16.33
C VAL A 6 7.75 -0.46 -16.09
N ILE A 7 8.21 -0.52 -14.84
CA ILE A 7 9.39 -1.31 -14.43
C ILE A 7 8.98 -2.76 -14.23
N ALA A 8 7.84 -2.98 -13.56
CA ALA A 8 7.31 -4.30 -13.27
C ALA A 8 5.85 -4.25 -12.82
N TYR A 9 5.22 -5.42 -12.86
CA TYR A 9 3.90 -5.69 -12.29
C TYR A 9 4.04 -6.75 -11.21
N ASP A 10 3.42 -6.52 -10.05
CA ASP A 10 3.40 -7.46 -8.93
C ASP A 10 1.95 -7.79 -8.56
N PHE A 11 1.66 -9.07 -8.32
CA PHE A 11 0.33 -9.52 -7.91
C PHE A 11 0.43 -10.71 -6.96
N ARG A 12 -0.62 -10.94 -6.15
CA ARG A 12 -0.75 -12.14 -5.32
C ARG A 12 -2.20 -12.58 -5.17
N GLN A 13 -2.40 -13.86 -4.88
CA GLN A 13 -3.69 -14.36 -4.43
C GLN A 13 -3.99 -13.91 -2.99
N LEU A 14 -5.26 -13.61 -2.73
CA LEU A 14 -5.75 -13.28 -1.39
C LEU A 14 -5.77 -14.54 -0.51
N LYS A 15 -5.28 -14.39 0.72
CA LYS A 15 -5.38 -15.45 1.73
C LYS A 15 -6.82 -15.61 2.19
N SER A 16 -7.18 -16.80 2.69
CA SER A 16 -8.55 -17.10 3.12
C SER A 16 -9.12 -16.14 4.18
N HIS A 17 -8.28 -15.54 5.04
CA HIS A 17 -8.72 -14.54 6.01
C HIS A 17 -8.86 -13.14 5.39
N GLU A 18 -8.04 -12.79 4.40
CA GLU A 18 -8.11 -11.50 3.70
C GLU A 18 -9.39 -11.40 2.87
N LYS A 19 -9.91 -12.53 2.36
CA LYS A 19 -11.18 -12.57 1.62
C LYS A 19 -12.39 -12.01 2.39
N LYS A 20 -12.31 -11.91 3.72
CA LYS A 20 -13.37 -11.35 4.57
C LYS A 20 -13.24 -9.84 4.77
N TYR A 21 -12.13 -9.25 4.33
CA TYR A 21 -11.89 -7.82 4.50
C TYR A 21 -12.76 -7.00 3.54
N PRO A 22 -13.16 -5.79 3.97
CA PRO A 22 -13.79 -4.85 3.07
C PRO A 22 -12.81 -4.42 1.96
N ILE A 23 -13.34 -3.92 0.84
CA ILE A 23 -12.57 -3.60 -0.37
C ILE A 23 -11.41 -2.63 -0.08
N HIS A 24 -11.65 -1.59 0.74
CA HIS A 24 -10.62 -0.62 1.11
C HIS A 24 -9.43 -1.24 1.87
N ASP A 25 -9.68 -2.28 2.68
CA ASP A 25 -8.62 -3.02 3.39
C ASP A 25 -7.84 -3.93 2.45
N LEU A 26 -8.51 -4.49 1.44
CA LEU A 26 -7.87 -5.30 0.41
C LEU A 26 -6.93 -4.46 -0.46
N GLU A 27 -7.35 -3.26 -0.85
CA GLU A 27 -6.52 -2.33 -1.60
C GLU A 27 -5.31 -1.86 -0.78
N LEU A 28 -5.51 -1.54 0.50
CA LEU A 28 -4.40 -1.21 1.39
C LEU A 28 -3.42 -2.38 1.53
N ALA A 29 -3.94 -3.61 1.69
CA ALA A 29 -3.12 -4.81 1.74
C ALA A 29 -2.33 -5.04 0.43
N ALA A 30 -2.87 -4.63 -0.71
CA ALA A 30 -2.18 -4.69 -2.00
C ALA A 30 -1.02 -3.68 -2.06
N ILE A 31 -1.23 -2.44 -1.60
CA ILE A 31 -0.18 -1.41 -1.51
C ILE A 31 0.96 -1.86 -0.59
N VAL A 32 0.62 -2.31 0.63
CA VAL A 32 1.60 -2.81 1.61
C VAL A 32 2.39 -3.99 1.05
N PHE A 33 1.72 -4.86 0.29
CA PHE A 33 2.38 -6.00 -0.35
C PHE A 33 3.37 -5.55 -1.43
N ALA A 34 2.97 -4.62 -2.31
CA ALA A 34 3.85 -4.07 -3.34
C ALA A 34 5.09 -3.42 -2.72
N LEU A 35 4.92 -2.61 -1.66
CA LEU A 35 6.01 -1.98 -0.94
C LEU A 35 6.96 -3.00 -0.29
N LYS A 36 6.43 -4.09 0.27
CA LYS A 36 7.26 -5.15 0.86
C LYS A 36 8.11 -5.87 -0.19
N ILE A 37 7.55 -6.21 -1.35
CA ILE A 37 8.31 -6.85 -2.44
C ILE A 37 9.38 -5.92 -2.97
N ARG A 38 9.01 -4.65 -3.20
CA ARG A 38 9.85 -3.66 -3.85
C ARG A 38 10.68 -2.84 -2.87
N ARG A 39 10.78 -3.26 -1.60
CA ARG A 39 11.56 -2.55 -0.58
C ARG A 39 12.97 -2.21 -1.06
N HIS A 40 13.64 -3.15 -1.73
CA HIS A 40 14.99 -2.95 -2.27
C HIS A 40 15.09 -1.85 -3.34
N HIS A 41 14.02 -1.57 -4.08
CA HIS A 41 13.97 -0.49 -5.07
C HIS A 41 13.40 0.82 -4.50
N LEU A 42 12.48 0.73 -3.54
CA LEU A 42 11.68 1.87 -3.09
C LEU A 42 12.18 2.52 -1.78
N PHE A 43 13.06 1.85 -1.02
CA PHE A 43 13.48 2.34 0.30
C PHE A 43 14.31 3.62 0.28
N SER A 44 14.93 3.97 -0.85
CA SER A 44 15.78 5.17 -1.00
C SER A 44 15.22 6.22 -1.96
N GLU A 45 14.04 5.99 -2.53
CA GLU A 45 13.44 6.88 -3.54
C GLU A 45 12.04 7.33 -3.11
N LYS A 46 11.67 8.55 -3.52
CA LYS A 46 10.32 9.08 -3.30
C LYS A 46 9.32 8.28 -4.11
N CYS A 47 8.31 7.75 -3.44
CA CYS A 47 7.32 6.89 -4.05
C CYS A 47 5.98 7.63 -4.12
N HIS A 48 5.42 7.74 -5.32
CA HIS A 48 4.05 8.23 -5.49
C HIS A 48 3.09 7.04 -5.63
N ILE A 49 2.09 6.98 -4.75
CA ILE A 49 1.05 5.96 -4.78
C ILE A 49 -0.19 6.56 -5.41
N SER A 50 -0.54 6.08 -6.61
CA SER A 50 -1.80 6.40 -7.26
C SER A 50 -2.79 5.26 -7.05
N THR A 51 -3.93 5.56 -6.43
CA THR A 51 -5.03 4.64 -6.22
C THR A 51 -6.33 5.29 -6.71
N ASP A 52 -7.20 4.49 -7.28
CA ASP A 52 -8.55 4.85 -7.70
C ASP A 52 -9.53 5.00 -6.51
N HIS A 53 -9.13 4.55 -5.32
CA HIS A 53 -10.01 4.55 -4.17
C HIS A 53 -9.85 5.79 -3.28
N LYS A 54 -10.91 6.59 -3.21
CA LYS A 54 -10.94 7.88 -2.51
C LYS A 54 -10.66 7.77 -1.00
N SER A 55 -11.04 6.65 -0.35
CA SER A 55 -10.79 6.47 1.09
C SER A 55 -9.31 6.31 1.41
N LEU A 56 -8.50 5.78 0.48
CA LEU A 56 -7.06 5.65 0.67
C LEU A 56 -6.34 7.00 0.65
N LYS A 57 -6.91 8.01 -0.04
CA LYS A 57 -6.40 9.38 -0.02
C LYS A 57 -6.39 10.00 1.38
N ASN A 58 -7.34 9.59 2.22
CA ASN A 58 -7.49 10.07 3.60
C ASN A 58 -7.03 9.03 4.63
N LEU A 59 -6.35 7.96 4.21
CA LEU A 59 -5.93 6.89 5.13
C LEU A 59 -5.05 7.42 6.27
N MET A 60 -4.16 8.37 5.98
CA MET A 60 -3.28 9.00 6.96
C MET A 60 -4.01 9.96 7.93
N SER A 61 -5.21 10.42 7.59
CA SER A 61 -6.00 11.36 8.39
C SER A 61 -7.19 10.72 9.12
N GLN A 62 -7.47 9.44 8.86
CA GLN A 62 -8.56 8.71 9.49
C GLN A 62 -8.26 8.39 10.96
N LYS A 63 -9.17 8.75 11.87
CA LYS A 63 -9.01 8.54 13.33
C LYS A 63 -9.27 7.11 13.79
N ASP A 64 -10.23 6.43 13.16
CA ASP A 64 -10.62 5.07 13.54
C ASP A 64 -10.02 4.07 12.56
N LEU A 65 -8.87 3.51 12.94
CA LEU A 65 -8.13 2.53 12.17
C LEU A 65 -8.10 1.19 12.90
N ASN A 66 -8.31 0.12 12.16
CA ASN A 66 -8.22 -1.25 12.68
C ASN A 66 -6.76 -1.57 13.09
N LEU A 67 -6.56 -2.57 13.96
CA LEU A 67 -5.23 -2.94 14.46
C LEU A 67 -4.26 -3.32 13.33
N SER A 68 -4.76 -4.01 12.30
CA SER A 68 -4.00 -4.34 11.08
C SER A 68 -3.59 -3.10 10.30
N GLN A 69 -4.50 -2.12 10.17
CA GLN A 69 -4.23 -0.86 9.47
C GLN A 69 -3.16 -0.04 10.21
N HIS A 70 -3.18 -0.02 11.55
CA HIS A 70 -2.13 0.62 12.36
C HIS A 70 -0.73 0.05 12.07
N ARG A 71 -0.59 -1.28 12.06
CA ARG A 71 0.68 -1.95 11.72
C ARG A 71 1.15 -1.64 10.29
N TRP A 72 0.20 -1.52 9.37
CA TRP A 72 0.51 -1.19 7.98
C TRP A 72 0.90 0.28 7.81
N LEU A 73 0.29 1.19 8.57
CA LEU A 73 0.66 2.60 8.60
C LEU A 73 2.04 2.82 9.19
N GLU A 74 2.43 2.07 10.20
CA GLU A 74 3.79 2.10 10.73
C GLU A 74 4.80 1.75 9.63
N LEU A 75 4.54 0.69 8.86
CA LEU A 75 5.35 0.35 7.68
C LEU A 75 5.34 1.44 6.61
N LEU A 76 4.21 2.11 6.38
CA LEU A 76 4.10 3.18 5.37
C LEU A 76 4.89 4.42 5.78
N LYS A 77 5.00 4.71 7.08
CA LYS A 77 5.81 5.83 7.60
C LYS A 77 7.31 5.66 7.35
N ASP A 78 7.78 4.42 7.20
CA ASP A 78 9.19 4.14 6.86
C ASP A 78 9.52 4.49 5.41
N TYR A 79 8.53 4.71 4.54
CA TYR A 79 8.72 5.11 3.14
C TYR A 79 8.43 6.60 2.96
N ASP A 80 9.23 7.28 2.14
CA ASP A 80 8.99 8.67 1.74
C ASP A 80 7.91 8.70 0.65
N LEU A 81 6.65 8.63 1.10
CA LEU A 81 5.45 8.67 0.26
C LEU A 81 5.05 10.12 -0.03
N ALA A 82 5.08 10.50 -1.31
CA ALA A 82 4.75 11.85 -1.79
C ALA A 82 3.36 11.94 -2.42
#